data_AF-A0A085MT26-F1
#
_entry.id   AF-A0A085MT26-F1
#
_cell.length_a   1.000
_cell.length_b   1.000
_cell.length_c   1.000
_cell.angle_alpha   90.00
_cell.angle_beta   90.00
_cell.angle_gamma   90.00
#
_symmetry.space_group_name_H-M   'P 1'
#
loop_
_entity.id
_entity.type
_entity.pdbx_description
1 polymer ?
#
loop_
_entity_poly.entity_id
_entity_poly.type
_entity_poly.pdbx_seq_one_letter_code
_entity_poly.pdbx_strand_id
1 'polypeptide(L)'
;MKAIAILWLACLAGIATGQTREELLEQIENLLKPSEADERTREELQERLHHVDDQYLVYQLEELDLKKDRWSEFQSTKENMSLEEAEYTWSSLPFSIPTLRARVDLLARIERFLKPSEAYRRTQEEFEERVRNAEKACEQKTCQDLWENPGKNAPHNKMNMLISLHNDCIEEYKREQRSFDILEQLDMKQQYWAPFQLVKERMTYSEAKALWSEVKTALPLLLPREELLEKIERMLRPTPSDKLTRLDLEPRVEAEENQRLSDLLTELDTKQHYWSLVPKVVEEMTYEETEALWLQIKAALPQLLEVQELAEKIERVVIPSEVDQQVREEQQERLNNVEKPCDEQICQDLLDKWIGVVKHNRTAFAALVTLHVDCLDECRREEEYPSEQLAELGLKYDYWRTYLSNKVGTTYMTALQLWHGMITVLPLQQARDDILEEIERFLKPSKADKRRRKELQERINTAENVCKQGICKDLREKVEKGVEYNIVTRLMVLHYECMEECTRNTQESLDLLVELDMKLSYWSFFKSVKEGMTLEEAETLMSEIKGEMQILME
;
A
#
# COMPACT_ATOMS: atom_id res chain seq x y z
N MET A 1 14.20 5.71 42.81
CA MET A 1 13.41 6.75 43.52
C MET A 1 13.23 8.07 42.76
N LYS A 2 14.03 8.41 41.73
CA LYS A 2 13.74 9.57 40.85
C LYS A 2 12.74 9.29 39.70
N ALA A 3 12.48 8.02 39.37
CA ALA A 3 11.47 7.62 38.37
C ALA A 3 10.01 7.71 38.86
N ILE A 4 9.78 7.82 40.18
CA ILE A 4 8.43 7.90 40.77
C ILE A 4 7.94 9.36 40.90
N ALA A 5 8.86 10.33 40.86
CA ALA A 5 8.51 11.75 40.92
C ALA A 5 7.92 12.31 39.61
N ILE A 6 8.19 11.65 38.47
CA ILE A 6 7.60 12.02 37.17
C ILE A 6 6.14 11.51 37.07
N LEU A 7 5.80 10.44 37.79
CA LEU A 7 4.45 9.86 37.84
C LEU A 7 3.47 10.67 38.71
N TRP A 8 3.95 11.50 39.64
CA TRP A 8 3.08 12.28 40.54
C TRP A 8 2.77 13.70 40.04
N LEU A 9 3.60 14.26 39.15
CA LEU A 9 3.33 15.58 38.54
C LEU A 9 2.37 15.50 37.33
N ALA A 10 2.10 14.30 36.81
CA ALA A 10 1.15 14.08 35.72
C ALA A 10 -0.33 14.09 36.17
N CYS A 11 -0.61 13.96 37.47
CA CYS A 11 -1.97 13.94 38.00
C CYS A 11 -2.61 15.34 38.21
N LEU A 12 -1.93 16.44 37.86
CA LEU A 12 -2.47 17.81 37.97
C LEU A 12 -2.59 18.55 36.62
N ALA A 13 -2.32 17.88 35.49
CA ALA A 13 -2.59 18.41 34.15
C ALA A 13 -3.77 17.71 33.46
N GLY A 14 -4.70 17.16 34.26
CA GLY A 14 -6.01 16.75 33.77
C GLY A 14 -6.86 17.98 33.51
N ILE A 15 -6.92 18.40 32.24
CA ILE A 15 -8.05 19.00 31.49
C ILE A 15 -7.46 19.54 30.16
N ALA A 16 -8.08 19.13 29.04
CA ALA A 16 -7.91 19.62 27.66
C ALA A 16 -6.67 19.17 26.87
N THR A 17 -6.81 18.07 26.11
CA THR A 17 -6.11 17.86 24.84
C THR A 17 -7.06 17.26 23.78
N GLY A 18 -8.20 17.91 23.60
CA GLY A 18 -8.81 17.97 22.26
C GLY A 18 -8.03 18.98 21.41
N GLN A 19 -8.03 18.85 20.08
CA GLN A 19 -7.52 19.92 19.21
C GLN A 19 -8.13 21.25 19.65
N THR A 20 -7.31 22.29 19.76
CA THR A 20 -7.86 23.60 20.12
C THR A 20 -8.72 24.11 18.98
N ARG A 21 -9.67 24.99 19.29
CA ARG A 21 -10.48 25.67 18.27
C ARG A 21 -9.57 26.31 17.23
N GLU A 22 -8.51 26.98 17.68
CA GLU A 22 -7.57 27.68 16.83
C GLU A 22 -6.81 26.73 15.87
N GLU A 23 -6.32 25.59 16.37
CA GLU A 23 -5.68 24.56 15.53
C GLU A 23 -6.62 24.02 14.45
N LEU A 24 -7.89 23.80 14.80
CA LEU A 24 -8.86 23.24 13.86
C LEU A 24 -9.28 24.27 12.80
N LEU A 25 -9.43 25.55 13.19
CA LEU A 25 -9.69 26.64 12.26
C LEU A 25 -8.53 26.85 11.28
N GLU A 26 -7.29 26.69 11.74
CA GLU A 26 -6.10 26.76 10.87
C GLU A 26 -6.09 25.63 9.84
N GLN A 27 -6.48 24.41 10.23
CA GLN A 27 -6.61 23.27 9.30
C GLN A 27 -7.70 23.49 8.24
N ILE A 28 -8.87 23.98 8.65
CA ILE A 28 -9.97 24.32 7.73
C ILE A 28 -9.53 25.42 6.76
N GLU A 29 -8.85 26.45 7.28
CA GLU A 29 -8.33 27.55 6.47
C GLU A 29 -7.34 27.07 5.41
N ASN A 30 -6.34 26.27 5.81
CA ASN A 30 -5.34 25.75 4.88
C ASN A 30 -5.96 24.88 3.78
N LEU A 31 -7.03 24.15 4.08
CA LEU A 31 -7.74 23.33 3.09
C LEU A 31 -8.59 24.17 2.12
N LEU A 32 -9.35 25.15 2.64
CA LEU A 32 -10.33 25.90 1.85
C LEU A 32 -9.74 27.09 1.10
N LYS A 33 -8.65 27.67 1.59
CA LYS A 33 -8.03 28.84 0.97
C LYS A 33 -7.65 28.53 -0.50
N PRO A 34 -8.08 29.37 -1.46
CA PRO A 34 -7.68 29.22 -2.85
C PRO A 34 -6.16 29.30 -3.02
N SER A 35 -5.60 28.42 -3.84
CA SER A 35 -4.16 28.29 -4.10
C SER A 35 -3.86 28.34 -5.60
N GLU A 36 -2.61 28.68 -5.96
CA GLU A 36 -2.12 28.66 -7.35
C GLU A 36 -2.27 27.27 -8.00
N ALA A 37 -2.17 26.21 -7.21
CA ALA A 37 -2.42 24.84 -7.68
C ALA A 37 -3.90 24.59 -8.04
N ASP A 38 -4.85 25.24 -7.36
CA ASP A 38 -6.27 25.10 -7.68
C ASP A 38 -6.58 25.74 -9.03
N GLU A 39 -5.94 26.88 -9.34
CA GLU A 39 -6.04 27.54 -10.65
C GLU A 39 -5.42 26.71 -11.76
N ARG A 40 -4.21 26.17 -11.54
CA ARG A 40 -3.58 25.24 -12.49
C ARG A 40 -4.42 23.98 -12.74
N THR A 41 -4.95 23.37 -11.68
CA THR A 41 -5.81 22.17 -11.79
C THR A 41 -7.05 22.52 -12.62
N ARG A 42 -7.63 23.70 -12.40
CA ARG A 42 -8.77 24.19 -13.19
C ARG A 42 -8.41 24.34 -14.67
N GLU A 43 -7.27 24.95 -15.00
CA GLU A 43 -6.79 25.12 -16.37
C GLU A 43 -6.55 23.76 -17.06
N GLU A 44 -5.84 22.84 -16.38
CA GLU A 44 -5.58 21.48 -16.88
C GLU A 44 -6.88 20.69 -17.12
N LEU A 45 -7.84 20.77 -16.19
CA LEU A 45 -9.15 20.11 -16.32
C LEU A 45 -9.97 20.72 -17.46
N GLN A 46 -9.98 22.05 -17.58
CA GLN A 46 -10.68 22.73 -18.67
C GLN A 46 -10.09 22.36 -20.03
N GLU A 47 -8.77 22.34 -20.18
CA GLU A 47 -8.11 21.92 -21.42
C GLU A 47 -8.47 20.49 -21.80
N ARG A 48 -8.46 19.56 -20.83
CA ARG A 48 -8.84 18.15 -21.07
C ARG A 48 -10.30 18.00 -21.48
N LEU A 49 -11.21 18.75 -20.86
CA LEU A 49 -12.64 18.77 -21.20
C LEU A 49 -12.95 19.33 -22.60
N HIS A 50 -12.05 20.13 -23.18
CA HIS A 50 -12.19 20.53 -24.59
C HIS A 50 -11.96 19.36 -25.56
N HIS A 51 -11.32 18.28 -25.11
CA HIS A 51 -10.92 17.14 -25.93
C HIS A 51 -11.71 15.87 -25.63
N VAL A 52 -12.22 15.71 -24.40
CA VAL A 52 -12.94 14.51 -23.94
C VAL A 52 -14.13 14.95 -23.08
N ASP A 53 -15.33 14.46 -23.40
CA ASP A 53 -16.51 14.62 -22.55
C ASP A 53 -16.44 13.59 -21.42
N ASP A 54 -15.87 13.98 -20.29
CA ASP A 54 -15.61 13.14 -19.13
C ASP A 54 -16.29 13.72 -17.89
N GLN A 55 -17.34 13.04 -17.42
CA GLN A 55 -18.11 13.42 -16.24
C GLN A 55 -17.25 13.51 -14.96
N TYR A 56 -16.16 12.75 -14.87
CA TYR A 56 -15.26 12.80 -13.72
C TYR A 56 -14.45 14.10 -13.70
N LEU A 57 -14.03 14.60 -14.87
CA LEU A 57 -13.34 15.89 -14.98
C LEU A 57 -14.29 17.06 -14.66
N VAL A 58 -15.57 16.95 -15.06
CA VAL A 58 -16.61 17.92 -14.68
C VAL A 58 -16.78 17.96 -13.17
N TYR A 59 -16.87 16.80 -12.52
CA TYR A 59 -16.99 16.69 -11.07
C TYR A 59 -15.82 17.36 -10.32
N GLN A 60 -14.57 17.16 -10.78
CA GLN A 60 -13.41 17.82 -10.16
C GLN A 60 -13.42 19.35 -10.34
N LEU A 61 -13.95 19.86 -11.46
CA LEU A 61 -14.15 21.30 -11.64
C LEU A 61 -15.23 21.86 -10.70
N GLU A 62 -16.34 21.15 -10.56
CA GLU A 62 -17.40 21.51 -9.59
C GLU A 62 -16.87 21.52 -8.15
N GLU A 63 -15.98 20.60 -7.81
CA GLU A 63 -15.31 20.55 -6.50
C GLU A 63 -14.47 21.81 -6.23
N LEU A 64 -13.77 22.32 -7.23
CA LEU A 64 -12.98 23.56 -7.14
C LEU A 64 -13.87 24.80 -6.98
N ASP A 65 -15.05 24.82 -7.61
CA ASP A 65 -16.04 25.88 -7.42
C ASP A 65 -16.66 25.81 -6.03
N LEU A 66 -17.01 24.61 -5.58
CA LEU A 66 -17.56 24.39 -4.24
C LEU A 66 -16.55 24.77 -3.14
N LYS A 67 -15.26 24.48 -3.33
CA LYS A 67 -14.19 24.94 -2.41
C LYS A 67 -14.20 26.46 -2.26
N LYS A 68 -14.37 27.20 -3.35
CA LYS A 68 -14.40 28.67 -3.34
C LYS A 68 -15.62 29.23 -2.60
N ASP A 69 -16.77 28.59 -2.77
CA ASP A 69 -18.00 28.94 -2.04
C ASP A 69 -17.83 28.67 -0.54
N ARG A 70 -17.30 27.48 -0.20
CA ARG A 70 -16.99 27.09 1.20
C ARG A 70 -15.97 28.01 1.86
N TRP A 71 -14.96 28.47 1.13
CA TRP A 71 -13.99 29.44 1.64
C TRP A 71 -14.66 30.76 2.00
N SER A 72 -15.54 31.26 1.13
CA SER A 72 -16.28 32.50 1.36
C SER A 72 -17.20 32.39 2.58
N GLU A 73 -17.90 31.26 2.72
CA GLU A 73 -18.72 30.92 3.89
C GLU A 73 -17.89 30.86 5.17
N PHE A 74 -16.77 30.15 5.14
CA PHE A 74 -15.85 30.00 6.28
C PHE A 74 -15.28 31.35 6.73
N GLN A 75 -14.82 32.20 5.81
CA GLN A 75 -14.31 33.55 6.17
C GLN A 75 -15.34 34.40 6.91
N SER A 76 -16.62 34.27 6.56
CA SER A 76 -17.70 35.03 7.20
C SER A 76 -18.04 34.54 8.62
N THR A 77 -17.74 33.28 8.95
CA THR A 77 -18.13 32.64 10.21
C THR A 77 -16.97 32.32 11.16
N LYS A 78 -15.72 32.23 10.65
CA LYS A 78 -14.51 31.81 11.38
C LYS A 78 -14.34 32.49 12.75
N GLU A 79 -14.49 33.81 12.82
CA GLU A 79 -14.28 34.60 14.05
C GLU A 79 -15.24 34.20 15.18
N ASN A 80 -16.46 33.79 14.85
CA ASN A 80 -17.51 33.45 15.82
C ASN A 80 -17.76 31.94 15.94
N MET A 81 -17.10 31.12 15.14
CA MET A 81 -17.28 29.66 15.09
C MET A 81 -16.84 29.03 16.41
N SER A 82 -17.72 28.25 17.04
CA SER A 82 -17.41 27.44 18.22
C SER A 82 -16.55 26.21 17.87
N LEU A 83 -15.98 25.55 18.89
CA LEU A 83 -15.22 24.32 18.68
C LEU A 83 -16.07 23.21 18.04
N GLU A 84 -17.32 23.06 18.46
CA GLU A 84 -18.25 22.06 17.92
C GLU A 84 -18.60 22.33 16.45
N GLU A 85 -18.85 23.59 16.10
CA GLU A 85 -19.11 23.99 14.71
C GLU A 85 -17.87 23.83 13.82
N ALA A 86 -16.69 24.06 14.36
CA ALA A 86 -15.43 23.80 13.68
C ALA A 86 -15.24 22.28 13.45
N GLU A 87 -15.45 21.45 14.48
CA GLU A 87 -15.39 19.98 14.37
C GLU A 87 -16.37 19.44 13.32
N TYR A 88 -17.60 19.98 13.30
CA TYR A 88 -18.61 19.64 12.29
C TYR A 88 -18.16 20.07 10.88
N THR A 89 -17.67 21.30 10.73
CA THR A 89 -17.19 21.82 9.44
C THR A 89 -16.06 20.93 8.92
N TRP A 90 -15.03 20.68 9.73
CA TRP A 90 -13.89 19.83 9.37
C TRP A 90 -14.28 18.41 8.99
N SER A 91 -15.25 17.80 9.69
CA SER A 91 -15.74 16.44 9.39
C SER A 91 -16.63 16.37 8.15
N SER A 92 -17.24 17.48 7.74
CA SER A 92 -18.09 17.55 6.52
C SER A 92 -17.30 17.78 5.22
N LEU A 93 -16.09 18.35 5.31
CA LEU A 93 -15.25 18.64 4.14
C LEU A 93 -14.85 17.44 3.28
N PRO A 94 -14.61 16.21 3.80
CA PRO A 94 -14.36 15.03 2.97
C PRO A 94 -15.50 14.68 2.01
N PHE A 95 -16.73 15.08 2.34
CA PHE A 95 -17.91 14.78 1.50
C PHE A 95 -18.14 15.82 0.42
N SER A 96 -17.67 17.05 0.64
CA SER A 96 -17.86 18.16 -0.30
C SER A 96 -16.66 18.34 -1.22
N ILE A 97 -15.44 18.14 -0.71
CA ILE A 97 -14.21 18.33 -1.46
C ILE A 97 -13.22 17.16 -1.29
N PRO A 98 -13.60 15.92 -1.69
CA PRO A 98 -12.81 14.72 -1.46
C PRO A 98 -11.44 14.73 -2.17
N THR A 99 -11.36 15.19 -3.42
CA THR A 99 -10.13 15.18 -4.22
C THR A 99 -9.13 16.21 -3.71
N LEU A 100 -9.61 17.40 -3.34
CA LEU A 100 -8.80 18.48 -2.80
C LEU A 100 -8.29 18.14 -1.39
N ARG A 101 -9.10 17.43 -0.59
CA ARG A 101 -8.64 16.90 0.70
C ARG A 101 -7.57 15.83 0.53
N ALA A 102 -7.75 14.90 -0.42
CA ALA A 102 -6.74 13.88 -0.72
C ALA A 102 -5.39 14.51 -1.12
N ARG A 103 -5.40 15.63 -1.85
CA ARG A 103 -4.20 16.43 -2.15
C ARG A 103 -3.53 16.97 -0.90
N VAL A 104 -4.28 17.66 -0.03
CA VAL A 104 -3.72 18.24 1.20
C VAL A 104 -3.17 17.17 2.12
N ASP A 105 -3.90 16.05 2.29
CA ASP A 105 -3.46 14.92 3.12
C ASP A 105 -2.18 14.27 2.55
N LEU A 106 -2.08 14.15 1.22
CA LEU A 106 -0.89 13.63 0.54
C LEU A 106 0.31 14.58 0.70
N LEU A 107 0.12 15.89 0.52
CA LEU A 107 1.18 16.87 0.73
C LEU A 107 1.65 16.89 2.18
N ALA A 108 0.74 16.84 3.15
CA ALA A 108 1.07 16.76 4.56
C ALA A 108 1.83 15.46 4.90
N ARG A 109 1.51 14.36 4.22
CA ARG A 109 2.25 13.09 4.34
C ARG A 109 3.67 13.20 3.79
N ILE A 110 3.83 13.74 2.57
CA ILE A 110 5.15 13.97 1.97
C ILE A 110 5.98 14.92 2.85
N GLU A 111 5.36 15.99 3.34
CA GLU A 111 6.00 16.97 4.22
C GLU A 111 6.51 16.31 5.51
N ARG A 112 5.66 15.56 6.22
CA ARG A 112 6.06 14.85 7.44
C ARG A 112 7.20 13.88 7.17
N PHE A 113 7.14 13.13 6.08
CA PHE A 113 8.18 12.18 5.72
C PHE A 113 9.50 12.85 5.35
N LEU A 114 9.50 13.95 4.61
CA LEU A 114 10.72 14.61 4.12
C LEU A 114 11.33 15.59 5.12
N LYS A 115 10.52 16.17 6.02
CA LYS A 115 10.97 17.18 6.98
C LYS A 115 12.12 16.64 7.85
N PRO A 116 13.22 17.40 8.00
CA PRO A 116 14.25 17.09 8.96
C PRO A 116 13.66 17.07 10.37
N SER A 117 13.89 16.00 11.12
CA SER A 117 13.45 15.88 12.51
C SER A 117 14.62 15.49 13.41
N GLU A 118 14.46 15.74 14.70
CA GLU A 118 15.43 15.38 15.72
C GLU A 118 15.67 13.86 15.79
N ALA A 119 14.61 13.05 15.63
CA ALA A 119 14.76 11.59 15.50
C ALA A 119 15.65 11.19 14.32
N TYR A 120 15.44 11.78 13.14
CA TYR A 120 16.28 11.49 11.97
C TYR A 120 17.74 11.90 12.20
N ARG A 121 17.98 13.00 12.91
CA ARG A 121 19.34 13.44 13.30
C ARG A 121 20.00 12.44 14.25
N ARG A 122 19.30 11.95 15.28
CA ARG A 122 19.83 10.92 16.19
C ARG A 122 20.11 9.61 15.47
N THR A 123 19.21 9.18 14.58
CA THR A 123 19.42 8.00 13.75
C THR A 123 20.65 8.15 12.85
N GLN A 124 20.84 9.33 12.26
CA GLN A 124 22.05 9.64 11.50
C GLN A 124 23.31 9.53 12.38
N GLU A 125 23.32 10.19 13.55
CA GLU A 125 24.45 10.16 14.48
C GLU A 125 24.82 8.73 14.92
N GLU A 126 23.82 7.89 15.20
CA GLU A 126 23.99 6.47 15.54
C GLU A 126 24.64 5.67 14.40
N PHE A 127 24.10 5.76 13.19
CA PHE A 127 24.62 5.01 12.05
C PHE A 127 26.01 5.50 11.62
N GLU A 128 26.26 6.82 11.70
CA GLU A 128 27.61 7.36 11.50
C GLU A 128 28.58 6.85 12.57
N GLU A 129 28.16 6.69 13.82
CA GLU A 129 29.00 6.12 14.88
C GLU A 129 29.33 4.65 14.61
N ARG A 130 28.36 3.85 14.16
CA ARG A 130 28.59 2.46 13.75
C ARG A 130 29.60 2.35 12.61
N VAL A 131 29.44 3.18 11.57
CA VAL A 131 30.38 3.26 10.45
C VAL A 131 31.78 3.66 10.93
N ARG A 132 31.90 4.72 11.74
CA ARG A 132 33.19 5.15 12.32
C ARG A 132 33.85 4.06 13.17
N ASN A 133 33.07 3.28 13.91
CA ASN A 133 33.59 2.18 14.73
C ASN A 133 34.09 1.02 13.86
N ALA A 134 33.38 0.69 12.77
CA ALA A 134 33.81 -0.30 11.80
C ALA A 134 35.09 0.13 11.06
N GLU A 135 35.17 1.39 10.65
CA GLU A 135 36.38 2.00 10.06
C GLU A 135 37.57 1.88 11.00
N LYS A 136 37.43 2.32 12.26
CA LYS A 136 38.49 2.21 13.28
C LYS A 136 38.91 0.77 13.55
N ALA A 137 37.96 -0.16 13.61
CA ALA A 137 38.26 -1.58 13.81
C ALA A 137 39.09 -2.14 12.65
N CYS A 138 38.80 -1.72 11.42
CA CYS A 138 39.58 -2.10 10.24
C CYS A 138 40.98 -1.43 10.25
N GLU A 139 41.07 -0.13 10.56
CA GLU A 139 42.34 0.59 10.66
C GLU A 139 43.27 0.01 11.74
N GLN A 140 42.74 -0.30 12.92
CA GLN A 140 43.51 -0.89 14.01
C GLN A 140 43.99 -2.30 13.65
N LYS A 141 43.13 -3.17 13.11
CA LYS A 141 43.51 -4.53 12.70
C LYS A 141 44.55 -4.52 11.57
N THR A 142 44.43 -3.62 10.58
CA THR A 142 45.39 -3.56 9.47
C THR A 142 46.70 -2.87 9.85
N CYS A 143 46.68 -1.80 10.66
CA CYS A 143 47.89 -1.04 11.01
C CYS A 143 48.69 -1.64 12.18
N GLN A 144 48.03 -2.19 13.20
CA GLN A 144 48.69 -2.69 14.41
C GLN A 144 49.43 -4.01 14.16
N ASP A 145 48.84 -4.92 13.37
CA ASP A 145 49.48 -6.19 12.98
C ASP A 145 50.67 -5.99 12.01
N LEU A 146 50.64 -4.93 11.19
CA LEU A 146 51.78 -4.53 10.36
C LEU A 146 52.96 -3.98 11.19
N TRP A 147 52.68 -3.38 12.34
CA TRP A 147 53.68 -2.79 13.23
C TRP A 147 54.28 -3.78 14.23
N GLU A 148 53.48 -4.70 14.78
CA GLU A 148 53.91 -5.59 15.87
C GLU A 148 54.71 -6.83 15.40
N ASN A 149 54.67 -7.21 14.11
CA ASN A 149 55.46 -8.33 13.56
C ASN A 149 56.27 -7.99 12.29
N PRO A 150 57.34 -7.17 12.37
CA PRO A 150 58.13 -6.79 11.18
C PRO A 150 58.97 -7.96 10.62
N GLY A 151 59.34 -8.94 11.46
CA GLY A 151 60.34 -9.94 11.09
C GLY A 151 60.12 -11.31 11.71
N LYS A 152 59.73 -12.28 10.87
CA LYS A 152 60.34 -13.63 10.76
C LYS A 152 59.64 -14.44 9.66
N ASN A 153 60.34 -14.56 8.53
CA ASN A 153 60.33 -15.65 7.53
C ASN A 153 59.00 -16.12 6.90
N ALA A 154 58.55 -15.43 5.84
CA ALA A 154 58.19 -15.96 4.51
C ALA A 154 57.33 -14.93 3.73
N PRO A 155 57.62 -14.64 2.44
CA PRO A 155 56.83 -13.68 1.64
C PRO A 155 55.38 -14.15 1.40
N HIS A 156 55.11 -15.45 1.36
CA HIS A 156 53.76 -15.98 1.18
C HIS A 156 52.84 -15.84 2.42
N ASN A 157 53.41 -15.88 3.64
CA ASN A 157 52.60 -15.77 4.87
C ASN A 157 52.11 -14.34 5.13
N LYS A 158 52.90 -13.32 4.72
CA LYS A 158 52.47 -11.91 4.81
C LYS A 158 51.27 -11.62 3.90
N MET A 159 51.26 -12.19 2.69
CA MET A 159 50.15 -11.99 1.75
C MET A 159 48.86 -12.66 2.23
N ASN A 160 48.93 -13.90 2.75
CA ASN A 160 47.75 -14.59 3.29
C ASN A 160 47.20 -13.89 4.55
N MET A 161 48.07 -13.36 5.41
CA MET A 161 47.66 -12.58 6.59
C MET A 161 47.01 -11.25 6.17
N LEU A 162 47.57 -10.54 5.19
CA LEU A 162 46.97 -9.34 4.61
C LEU A 162 45.61 -9.63 3.95
N ILE A 163 45.49 -10.75 3.22
CA ILE A 163 44.22 -11.19 2.63
C ILE A 163 43.20 -11.52 3.73
N SER A 164 43.61 -12.18 4.82
CA SER A 164 42.72 -12.46 5.96
C SER A 164 42.24 -11.19 6.63
N LEU A 165 43.14 -10.24 6.92
CA LEU A 165 42.78 -8.95 7.53
C LEU A 165 41.90 -8.11 6.60
N HIS A 166 42.16 -8.16 5.29
CA HIS A 166 41.32 -7.51 4.28
C HIS A 166 39.94 -8.17 4.20
N ASN A 167 39.86 -9.50 4.24
CA ASN A 167 38.59 -10.23 4.26
C ASN A 167 37.80 -9.96 5.55
N ASP A 168 38.46 -9.93 6.70
CA ASP A 168 37.81 -9.59 7.98
C ASP A 168 37.27 -8.17 7.98
N CYS A 169 38.02 -7.22 7.39
CA CYS A 169 37.56 -5.86 7.18
C CYS A 169 36.36 -5.81 6.22
N ILE A 170 36.42 -6.52 5.09
CA ILE A 170 35.27 -6.67 4.16
C ILE A 170 34.05 -7.23 4.88
N GLU A 171 34.20 -8.22 5.76
CA GLU A 171 33.09 -8.77 6.52
C GLU A 171 32.51 -7.79 7.55
N GLU A 172 33.32 -6.95 8.20
CA GLU A 172 32.81 -5.87 9.06
C GLU A 172 32.06 -4.79 8.24
N TYR A 173 32.59 -4.39 7.07
CA TYR A 173 31.88 -3.48 6.16
C TYR A 173 30.57 -4.10 5.64
N LYS A 174 30.55 -5.40 5.32
CA LYS A 174 29.33 -6.12 4.95
C LYS A 174 28.31 -6.18 6.08
N ARG A 175 28.74 -6.27 7.35
CA ARG A 175 27.85 -6.22 8.51
C ARG A 175 27.21 -4.84 8.66
N GLU A 176 27.96 -3.78 8.36
CA GLU A 176 27.50 -2.39 8.44
C GLU A 176 26.97 -1.85 7.10
N GLN A 177 26.83 -2.67 6.06
CA GLN A 177 26.29 -2.26 4.75
C GLN A 177 24.95 -1.55 4.89
N ARG A 178 24.07 -2.08 5.76
CA ARG A 178 22.77 -1.46 6.06
C ARG A 178 22.90 -0.06 6.64
N SER A 179 23.93 0.18 7.46
CA SER A 179 24.22 1.49 8.06
C SER A 179 24.60 2.51 6.98
N PHE A 180 25.44 2.09 6.01
CA PHE A 180 25.75 2.91 4.83
C PHE A 180 24.52 3.20 3.97
N ASP A 181 23.72 2.17 3.66
CA ASP A 181 22.51 2.33 2.83
C ASP A 181 21.48 3.28 3.48
N ILE A 182 21.35 3.25 4.81
CA ILE A 182 20.48 4.17 5.55
C ILE A 182 21.03 5.59 5.53
N LEU A 183 22.33 5.79 5.71
CA LEU A 183 22.96 7.12 5.64
C LEU A 183 22.81 7.75 4.25
N GLU A 184 22.98 6.97 3.18
CA GLU A 184 22.75 7.42 1.80
C GLU A 184 21.29 7.88 1.60
N GLN A 185 20.32 7.10 2.09
CA GLN A 185 18.91 7.48 1.99
C GLN A 185 18.57 8.70 2.86
N LEU A 186 19.21 8.89 4.00
CA LEU A 186 19.04 10.10 4.82
C LEU A 186 19.57 11.35 4.09
N ASP A 187 20.68 11.25 3.36
CA ASP A 187 21.18 12.33 2.52
C ASP A 187 20.22 12.62 1.34
N MET A 188 19.79 11.58 0.62
CA MET A 188 18.81 11.70 -0.46
C MET A 188 17.50 12.35 0.03
N LYS A 189 17.02 11.99 1.22
CA LYS A 189 15.84 12.61 1.84
C LYS A 189 16.01 14.14 2.00
N GLN A 190 17.18 14.61 2.41
CA GLN A 190 17.46 16.05 2.49
C GLN A 190 17.44 16.71 1.11
N GLN A 191 17.91 16.01 0.08
CA GLN A 191 17.87 16.49 -1.31
C GLN A 191 16.43 16.63 -1.84
N TYR A 192 15.47 15.81 -1.38
CA TYR A 192 14.05 15.97 -1.72
C TYR A 192 13.36 17.08 -0.92
N TRP A 193 13.76 17.32 0.33
CA TRP A 193 13.11 18.29 1.22
C TRP A 193 13.17 19.72 0.70
N ALA A 194 14.36 20.19 0.30
CA ALA A 194 14.54 21.58 -0.10
C ALA A 194 13.74 21.96 -1.36
N PRO A 195 13.75 21.16 -2.44
CA PRO A 195 12.86 21.38 -3.59
C PRO A 195 11.39 21.29 -3.22
N PHE A 196 10.99 20.30 -2.42
CA PHE A 196 9.58 20.12 -2.02
C PHE A 196 9.01 21.35 -1.34
N GLN A 197 9.74 21.97 -0.40
CA GLN A 197 9.31 23.20 0.27
C GLN A 197 9.07 24.37 -0.69
N LEU A 198 9.82 24.45 -1.79
CA LEU A 198 9.67 25.51 -2.80
C LEU A 198 8.44 25.31 -3.69
N VAL A 199 7.94 24.07 -3.80
CA VAL A 199 6.90 23.73 -4.80
C VAL A 199 5.60 23.22 -4.20
N LYS A 200 5.56 22.81 -2.92
CA LYS A 200 4.40 22.14 -2.31
C LYS A 200 3.09 22.92 -2.44
N GLU A 201 3.12 24.24 -2.30
CA GLU A 201 1.93 25.11 -2.36
C GLU A 201 1.31 25.17 -3.75
N ARG A 202 2.14 25.04 -4.81
CA ARG A 202 1.73 25.08 -6.22
C ARG A 202 1.60 23.70 -6.87
N MET A 203 1.82 22.64 -6.10
CA MET A 203 1.81 21.26 -6.57
C MET A 203 0.39 20.73 -6.68
N THR A 204 0.04 20.17 -7.84
CA THR A 204 -1.23 19.49 -8.09
C THR A 204 -1.26 18.11 -7.42
N TYR A 205 -2.43 17.47 -7.35
CA TYR A 205 -2.55 16.12 -6.80
C TYR A 205 -1.71 15.09 -7.58
N SER A 206 -1.73 15.15 -8.91
CA SER A 206 -0.99 14.24 -9.79
C SER A 206 0.52 14.39 -9.60
N GLU A 207 1.03 15.62 -9.51
CA GLU A 207 2.43 15.90 -9.22
C GLU A 207 2.83 15.40 -7.82
N ALA A 208 1.99 15.61 -6.81
CA ALA A 208 2.23 15.10 -5.46
C ALA A 208 2.23 13.56 -5.43
N LYS A 209 1.32 12.91 -6.19
CA LYS A 209 1.25 11.45 -6.32
C LYS A 209 2.49 10.90 -7.01
N ALA A 210 2.95 11.54 -8.07
CA ALA A 210 4.17 11.18 -8.79
C ALA A 210 5.41 11.32 -7.88
N LEU A 211 5.56 12.48 -7.21
CA LEU A 211 6.63 12.72 -6.24
C LEU A 211 6.61 11.69 -5.12
N TRP A 212 5.44 11.38 -4.56
CA TRP A 212 5.33 10.38 -3.50
C TRP A 212 5.73 8.99 -4.00
N SER A 213 5.39 8.63 -5.24
CA SER A 213 5.82 7.36 -5.84
C SER A 213 7.34 7.29 -6.02
N GLU A 214 7.95 8.38 -6.48
CA GLU A 214 9.40 8.50 -6.62
C GLU A 214 10.10 8.40 -5.26
N VAL A 215 9.64 9.17 -4.27
CA VAL A 215 10.13 9.15 -2.88
C VAL A 215 10.03 7.75 -2.28
N LYS A 216 8.93 7.04 -2.50
CA LYS A 216 8.76 5.65 -2.05
C LYS A 216 9.75 4.68 -2.70
N THR A 217 10.12 4.95 -3.95
CA THR A 217 11.05 4.10 -4.70
C THR A 217 12.50 4.40 -4.30
N ALA A 218 12.81 5.67 -4.06
CA ALA A 218 14.14 6.16 -3.71
C ALA A 218 14.53 5.90 -2.24
N LEU A 219 13.55 5.91 -1.31
CA LEU A 219 13.80 5.85 0.14
C LEU A 219 13.19 4.62 0.85
N PRO A 220 13.33 3.38 0.31
CA PRO A 220 12.62 2.20 0.79
C PRO A 220 13.03 1.74 2.20
N LEU A 221 14.19 2.15 2.71
CA LEU A 221 14.64 1.78 4.06
C LEU A 221 14.07 2.71 5.13
N LEU A 222 13.68 3.93 4.76
CA LEU A 222 13.10 4.92 5.68
C LEU A 222 11.57 4.81 5.79
N LEU A 223 10.90 4.33 4.73
CA LEU A 223 9.43 4.18 4.70
C LEU A 223 8.82 3.31 5.79
N PRO A 224 9.37 2.13 6.17
CA PRO A 224 8.71 1.25 7.14
C PRO A 224 8.47 1.92 8.49
N ARG A 225 9.35 2.86 8.89
CA ARG A 225 9.17 3.67 10.09
C ARG A 225 7.99 4.61 9.96
N GLU A 226 7.90 5.33 8.85
CA GLU A 226 6.84 6.31 8.64
C GLU A 226 5.47 5.63 8.48
N GLU A 227 5.41 4.51 7.75
CA GLU A 227 4.21 3.69 7.66
C GLU A 227 3.76 3.17 9.03
N LEU A 228 4.72 2.80 9.89
CA LEU A 228 4.45 2.39 11.25
C LEU A 228 3.94 3.54 12.12
N LEU A 229 4.52 4.74 11.98
CA LEU A 229 4.09 5.95 12.67
C LEU A 229 2.69 6.37 12.24
N GLU A 230 2.40 6.35 10.94
CA GLU A 230 1.06 6.63 10.41
C GLU A 230 0.04 5.61 10.95
N LYS A 231 0.43 4.35 11.06
CA LYS A 231 -0.42 3.31 11.66
C LYS A 231 -0.66 3.55 13.15
N ILE A 232 0.39 3.89 13.92
CA ILE A 232 0.29 4.25 15.34
C ILE A 232 -0.61 5.47 15.54
N GLU A 233 -0.39 6.53 14.75
CA GLU A 233 -1.15 7.78 14.83
C GLU A 233 -2.63 7.54 14.51
N ARG A 234 -2.92 6.81 13.42
CA ARG A 234 -4.29 6.45 13.05
C ARG A 234 -4.99 5.64 14.13
N MET A 235 -4.28 4.70 14.75
CA MET A 235 -4.83 3.88 15.84
C MET A 235 -5.17 4.74 17.05
N LEU A 236 -4.24 5.60 17.46
CA LEU A 236 -4.36 6.32 18.72
C LEU A 236 -5.20 7.59 18.65
N ARG A 237 -5.34 8.20 17.46
CA ARG A 237 -6.07 9.45 17.28
C ARG A 237 -7.52 9.30 17.80
N PRO A 238 -7.95 10.16 18.75
CA PRO A 238 -9.33 10.20 19.20
C PRO A 238 -10.25 10.60 18.05
N THR A 239 -11.34 9.88 17.90
CA THR A 239 -12.35 10.10 16.87
C THR A 239 -13.70 10.47 17.52
N PRO A 240 -14.60 11.16 16.80
CA PRO A 240 -15.98 11.35 17.24
C PRO A 240 -16.69 10.01 17.56
N SER A 241 -16.34 8.95 16.84
CA SER A 241 -16.79 7.58 17.08
C SER A 241 -16.37 7.05 18.45
N ASP A 242 -15.18 7.38 18.95
CA ASP A 242 -14.74 6.96 20.30
C ASP A 242 -15.64 7.58 21.40
N LYS A 243 -15.99 8.87 21.26
CA LYS A 243 -16.90 9.57 22.18
C LYS A 243 -18.30 8.94 22.18
N LEU A 244 -18.85 8.67 21.00
CA LEU A 244 -20.17 8.04 20.84
C LEU A 244 -20.18 6.59 21.34
N THR A 245 -19.13 5.83 21.05
CA THR A 245 -18.94 4.46 21.54
C THR A 245 -18.93 4.43 23.06
N ARG A 246 -18.23 5.39 23.69
CA ARG A 246 -18.23 5.51 25.15
C ARG A 246 -19.64 5.76 25.71
N LEU A 247 -20.39 6.70 25.13
CA LEU A 247 -21.77 7.00 25.54
C LEU A 247 -22.72 5.80 25.39
N ASP A 248 -22.49 4.94 24.39
CA ASP A 248 -23.26 3.71 24.18
C ASP A 248 -22.90 2.61 25.21
N LEU A 249 -21.62 2.51 25.58
CA LEU A 249 -21.08 1.42 26.40
C LEU A 249 -21.24 1.63 27.90
N GLU A 250 -21.04 2.86 28.39
CA GLU A 250 -21.10 3.18 29.84
C GLU A 250 -22.42 2.69 30.49
N PRO A 251 -23.62 2.97 29.93
CA PRO A 251 -24.88 2.51 30.53
C PRO A 251 -25.05 0.99 30.48
N ARG A 252 -24.45 0.31 29.49
CA ARG A 252 -24.57 -1.14 29.28
C ARG A 252 -23.66 -1.93 30.22
N VAL A 253 -22.45 -1.42 30.47
CA VAL A 253 -21.53 -2.01 31.46
C VAL A 253 -22.12 -1.92 32.86
N GLU A 254 -22.74 -0.78 33.19
CA GLU A 254 -23.44 -0.58 34.47
C GLU A 254 -24.65 -1.49 34.64
N ALA A 255 -25.31 -1.89 33.54
CA ALA A 255 -26.54 -2.68 33.57
C ALA A 255 -26.35 -4.20 33.47
N GLU A 256 -25.36 -4.69 32.71
CA GLU A 256 -25.28 -6.10 32.30
C GLU A 256 -24.02 -6.87 32.77
N GLU A 257 -23.12 -6.28 33.59
CA GLU A 257 -21.85 -6.91 34.04
C GLU A 257 -21.09 -7.64 32.90
N ASN A 258 -20.96 -6.99 31.74
CA ASN A 258 -20.32 -7.58 30.57
C ASN A 258 -18.82 -7.24 30.55
N GLN A 259 -17.99 -8.21 30.95
CA GLN A 259 -16.52 -8.06 31.01
C GLN A 259 -15.92 -7.56 29.70
N ARG A 260 -16.42 -8.02 28.55
CA ARG A 260 -15.90 -7.61 27.23
C ARG A 260 -16.14 -6.12 26.95
N LEU A 261 -17.31 -5.60 27.34
CA LEU A 261 -17.62 -4.17 27.19
C LEU A 261 -16.83 -3.30 28.17
N SER A 262 -16.57 -3.82 29.38
CA SER A 262 -15.70 -3.19 30.37
C SER A 262 -14.24 -3.12 29.90
N ASP A 263 -13.74 -4.19 29.30
CA ASP A 263 -12.39 -4.24 28.71
C ASP A 263 -12.27 -3.23 27.56
N LEU A 264 -13.30 -3.11 26.71
CA LEU A 264 -13.33 -2.13 25.62
C LEU A 264 -13.35 -0.67 26.10
N LEU A 265 -14.09 -0.35 27.17
CA LEU A 265 -14.02 0.97 27.83
C LEU A 265 -12.61 1.26 28.38
N THR A 266 -11.98 0.25 28.98
CA THR A 266 -10.60 0.35 29.49
C THR A 266 -9.60 0.56 28.36
N GLU A 267 -9.79 -0.10 27.21
CA GLU A 267 -8.99 0.14 26.02
C GLU A 267 -9.19 1.55 25.46
N LEU A 268 -10.41 2.11 25.45
CA LEU A 268 -10.65 3.50 25.04
C LEU A 268 -9.94 4.51 25.94
N ASP A 269 -9.96 4.29 27.26
CA ASP A 269 -9.18 5.12 28.22
C ASP A 269 -7.67 5.00 27.95
N THR A 270 -7.21 3.78 27.69
CA THR A 270 -5.80 3.49 27.41
C THR A 270 -5.36 4.10 26.07
N LYS A 271 -6.20 4.06 25.04
CA LYS A 271 -6.00 4.74 23.75
C LYS A 271 -5.85 6.25 23.95
N GLN A 272 -6.75 6.87 24.70
CA GLN A 272 -6.67 8.30 25.01
C GLN A 272 -5.39 8.65 25.80
N HIS A 273 -5.00 7.79 26.74
CA HIS A 273 -3.74 7.95 27.46
C HIS A 273 -2.52 7.90 26.53
N TYR A 274 -2.42 6.89 25.67
CA TYR A 274 -1.33 6.78 24.69
C TYR A 274 -1.33 7.97 23.72
N TRP A 275 -2.49 8.43 23.24
CA TRP A 275 -2.57 9.63 22.38
C TRP A 275 -2.02 10.87 23.07
N SER A 276 -2.25 11.05 24.37
CA SER A 276 -1.68 12.19 25.11
C SER A 276 -0.14 12.17 25.17
N LEU A 277 0.47 11.00 24.93
CA LEU A 277 1.91 10.80 24.91
C LEU A 277 2.47 10.88 23.47
N VAL A 278 1.75 10.40 22.46
CA VAL A 278 2.23 10.27 21.06
C VAL A 278 2.84 11.56 20.48
N PRO A 279 2.20 12.75 20.54
CA PRO A 279 2.77 13.97 20.00
C PRO A 279 4.10 14.39 20.65
N LYS A 280 4.37 13.95 21.89
CA LYS A 280 5.59 14.30 22.63
C LYS A 280 6.75 13.34 22.42
N VAL A 281 6.50 12.15 21.85
CA VAL A 281 7.49 11.07 21.81
C VAL A 281 7.82 10.67 20.37
N VAL A 282 6.88 10.75 19.41
CA VAL A 282 7.07 10.29 18.03
C VAL A 282 8.11 11.09 17.22
N GLU A 283 8.23 12.40 17.42
CA GLU A 283 9.22 13.22 16.70
C GLU A 283 10.68 12.95 17.14
N GLU A 284 10.86 12.29 18.29
CA GLU A 284 12.16 12.06 18.94
C GLU A 284 12.59 10.58 19.02
N MET A 285 11.70 9.65 18.65
CA MET A 285 11.95 8.19 18.77
C MET A 285 12.77 7.60 17.62
N THR A 286 13.70 6.71 17.94
CA THR A 286 14.40 5.89 16.95
C THR A 286 13.48 4.84 16.30
N TYR A 287 14.00 4.14 15.29
CA TYR A 287 13.29 3.05 14.62
C TYR A 287 12.90 1.93 15.61
N GLU A 288 13.86 1.49 16.43
CA GLU A 288 13.68 0.43 17.41
C GLU A 288 12.67 0.81 18.50
N GLU A 289 12.71 2.07 18.96
CA GLU A 289 11.76 2.59 19.92
C GLU A 289 10.34 2.60 19.35
N THR A 290 10.21 2.95 18.07
CA THR A 290 8.91 2.98 17.38
C THR A 290 8.30 1.59 17.24
N GLU A 291 9.11 0.59 16.85
CA GLU A 291 8.67 -0.82 16.82
C GLU A 291 8.28 -1.33 18.21
N ALA A 292 9.04 -0.98 19.24
CA ALA A 292 8.73 -1.38 20.61
C ALA A 292 7.41 -0.76 21.10
N LEU A 293 7.16 0.52 20.79
CA LEU A 293 5.90 1.19 21.11
C LEU A 293 4.72 0.52 20.40
N TRP A 294 4.88 0.16 19.12
CA TRP A 294 3.83 -0.55 18.38
C TRP A 294 3.46 -1.88 19.03
N LEU A 295 4.45 -2.66 19.48
CA LEU A 295 4.20 -3.91 20.19
C LEU A 295 3.46 -3.71 21.52
N GLN A 296 3.77 -2.62 22.25
CA GLN A 296 3.04 -2.25 23.46
C GLN A 296 1.59 -1.86 23.16
N ILE A 297 1.37 -1.04 22.14
CA ILE A 297 0.03 -0.65 21.68
C ILE A 297 -0.79 -1.89 21.31
N LYS A 298 -0.20 -2.81 20.53
CA LYS A 298 -0.83 -4.08 20.17
C LYS A 298 -1.24 -4.93 21.38
N ALA A 299 -0.40 -4.95 22.41
CA ALA A 299 -0.69 -5.70 23.64
C ALA A 299 -1.75 -5.01 24.50
N ALA A 300 -1.79 -3.68 24.49
CA ALA A 300 -2.67 -2.89 25.34
C ALA A 300 -4.06 -2.65 24.74
N LEU A 301 -4.19 -2.63 23.41
CA LEU A 301 -5.40 -2.25 22.67
C LEU A 301 -5.85 -3.33 21.66
N PRO A 302 -5.94 -4.61 22.07
CA PRO A 302 -6.20 -5.71 21.15
C PRO A 302 -7.59 -5.62 20.49
N GLN A 303 -8.64 -5.24 21.21
CA GLN A 303 -9.98 -5.15 20.64
C GLN A 303 -10.10 -3.95 19.71
N LEU A 304 -9.62 -2.77 20.13
CA LEU A 304 -9.61 -1.60 19.26
C LEU A 304 -8.82 -1.82 17.97
N LEU A 305 -7.72 -2.57 18.04
CA LEU A 305 -6.95 -2.95 16.86
C LEU A 305 -7.75 -3.89 15.95
N GLU A 306 -8.41 -4.91 16.49
CA GLU A 306 -9.25 -5.82 15.69
C GLU A 306 -10.31 -5.07 14.90
N VAL A 307 -11.00 -4.11 15.52
CA VAL A 307 -12.03 -3.32 14.82
C VAL A 307 -11.45 -2.28 13.89
N GLN A 308 -10.30 -1.70 14.18
CA GLN A 308 -9.66 -0.83 13.19
C GLN A 308 -9.22 -1.63 11.96
N GLU A 309 -8.62 -2.80 12.14
CA GLU A 309 -8.26 -3.69 11.03
C GLU A 309 -9.51 -4.15 10.26
N LEU A 310 -10.62 -4.37 10.97
CA LEU A 310 -11.94 -4.62 10.38
C LEU A 310 -12.44 -3.43 9.57
N ALA A 311 -12.36 -2.22 10.11
CA ALA A 311 -12.80 -0.99 9.45
C ALA A 311 -11.95 -0.71 8.20
N GLU A 312 -10.63 -0.92 8.26
CA GLU A 312 -9.73 -0.84 7.10
C GLU A 312 -10.05 -1.93 6.07
N LYS A 313 -10.54 -3.10 6.49
CA LYS A 313 -11.03 -4.14 5.58
C LYS A 313 -12.37 -3.73 4.95
N ILE A 314 -13.32 -3.19 5.72
CA ILE A 314 -14.59 -2.64 5.22
C ILE A 314 -14.33 -1.53 4.20
N GLU A 315 -13.47 -0.56 4.52
CA GLU A 315 -13.14 0.55 3.61
C GLU A 315 -12.61 0.01 2.27
N ARG A 316 -11.71 -0.98 2.30
CA ARG A 316 -11.18 -1.60 1.08
C ARG A 316 -12.24 -2.34 0.27
N VAL A 317 -13.16 -3.02 0.94
CA VAL A 317 -14.22 -3.81 0.30
C VAL A 317 -15.29 -2.91 -0.31
N VAL A 318 -15.59 -1.79 0.33
CA VAL A 318 -16.78 -0.98 0.05
C VAL A 318 -16.48 0.25 -0.79
N ILE A 319 -15.28 0.84 -0.69
CA ILE A 319 -14.91 1.99 -1.54
C ILE A 319 -14.81 1.53 -3.01
N PRO A 320 -15.58 2.15 -3.92
CA PRO A 320 -15.44 1.88 -5.35
C PRO A 320 -14.02 2.21 -5.82
N SER A 321 -13.36 1.23 -6.42
CA SER A 321 -12.02 1.32 -7.00
C SER A 321 -12.08 1.62 -8.50
N GLU A 322 -10.93 2.00 -9.09
CA GLU A 322 -10.80 2.16 -10.55
C GLU A 322 -11.19 0.86 -11.30
N VAL A 323 -10.98 -0.29 -10.68
CA VAL A 323 -11.37 -1.62 -11.21
C VAL A 323 -12.88 -1.80 -11.24
N ASP A 324 -13.58 -1.37 -10.18
CA ASP A 324 -15.03 -1.43 -10.11
C ASP A 324 -15.68 -0.55 -11.19
N GLN A 325 -15.02 0.57 -11.52
CA GLN A 325 -15.39 1.47 -12.60
C GLN A 325 -15.17 0.80 -13.97
N GLN A 326 -14.00 0.20 -14.20
CA GLN A 326 -13.67 -0.51 -15.43
C GLN A 326 -14.59 -1.71 -15.69
N VAL A 327 -14.84 -2.55 -14.69
CA VAL A 327 -15.76 -3.69 -14.82
C VAL A 327 -17.17 -3.21 -15.18
N ARG A 328 -17.63 -2.11 -14.59
CA ARG A 328 -18.92 -1.50 -14.95
C ARG A 328 -18.91 -0.99 -16.39
N GLU A 329 -17.88 -0.26 -16.80
CA GLU A 329 -17.75 0.30 -18.15
C GLU A 329 -17.69 -0.81 -19.21
N GLU A 330 -16.89 -1.85 -18.98
CA GLU A 330 -16.80 -3.01 -19.87
C GLU A 330 -18.11 -3.80 -19.94
N GLN A 331 -18.80 -4.00 -18.82
CA GLN A 331 -20.08 -4.72 -18.82
C GLN A 331 -21.18 -3.87 -19.46
N GLN A 332 -21.16 -2.55 -19.25
CA GLN A 332 -22.07 -1.62 -19.92
C GLN A 332 -21.78 -1.55 -21.43
N GLU A 333 -20.51 -1.59 -21.83
CA GLU A 333 -20.10 -1.66 -23.23
C GLU A 333 -20.49 -3.01 -23.85
N ARG A 334 -20.36 -4.14 -23.13
CA ARG A 334 -20.89 -5.44 -23.56
C ARG A 334 -22.40 -5.40 -23.75
N LEU A 335 -23.15 -4.83 -22.80
CA LEU A 335 -24.60 -4.63 -22.93
C LEU A 335 -24.97 -3.73 -24.13
N ASN A 336 -24.15 -2.72 -24.41
CA ASN A 336 -24.35 -1.82 -25.55
C ASN A 336 -23.92 -2.45 -26.89
N ASN A 337 -22.97 -3.39 -26.89
CA ASN A 337 -22.38 -4.04 -28.07
C ASN A 337 -22.99 -5.40 -28.40
N VAL A 338 -23.86 -5.96 -27.55
CA VAL A 338 -24.75 -7.06 -27.97
C VAL A 338 -25.72 -6.47 -29.00
N GLU A 339 -25.46 -6.76 -30.27
CA GLU A 339 -26.42 -6.54 -31.35
C GLU A 339 -27.74 -7.18 -30.91
N LYS A 340 -28.79 -6.37 -30.68
CA LYS A 340 -30.10 -6.85 -30.20
C LYS A 340 -30.51 -8.06 -31.05
N PRO A 341 -30.59 -9.29 -30.50
CA PRO A 341 -30.93 -10.46 -31.29
C PRO A 341 -32.39 -10.43 -31.78
N CYS A 342 -33.21 -9.54 -31.19
CA CYS A 342 -34.58 -9.26 -31.61
C CYS A 342 -34.78 -7.78 -31.92
N ASP A 343 -35.30 -7.49 -33.11
CA ASP A 343 -35.86 -6.18 -33.47
C ASP A 343 -37.36 -6.20 -33.18
N GLU A 344 -37.83 -5.37 -32.24
CA GLU A 344 -39.26 -5.23 -31.91
C GLU A 344 -40.10 -4.90 -33.15
N GLN A 345 -39.49 -4.27 -34.16
CA GLN A 345 -40.09 -4.00 -35.45
C GLN A 345 -40.50 -5.29 -36.17
N ILE A 346 -39.76 -6.39 -36.02
CA ILE A 346 -40.09 -7.70 -36.60
C ILE A 346 -41.31 -8.33 -35.91
N CYS A 347 -41.38 -8.27 -34.57
CA CYS A 347 -42.56 -8.74 -33.83
C CYS A 347 -43.80 -7.92 -34.19
N GLN A 348 -43.63 -6.61 -34.41
CA GLN A 348 -44.71 -5.70 -34.81
C GLN A 348 -45.15 -5.94 -36.26
N ASP A 349 -44.21 -6.11 -37.18
CA ASP A 349 -44.48 -6.41 -38.59
C ASP A 349 -45.22 -7.74 -38.76
N LEU A 350 -44.90 -8.75 -37.94
CA LEU A 350 -45.63 -10.03 -37.91
C LEU A 350 -47.09 -9.85 -37.49
N LEU A 351 -47.35 -9.01 -36.47
CA LEU A 351 -48.72 -8.69 -36.06
C LEU A 351 -49.45 -7.97 -37.18
N ASP A 352 -48.89 -6.89 -37.71
CA ASP A 352 -49.51 -6.05 -38.74
C ASP A 352 -49.80 -6.80 -40.04
N LYS A 353 -48.93 -7.74 -40.41
CA LYS A 353 -49.09 -8.58 -41.60
C LYS A 353 -50.23 -9.58 -41.47
N TRP A 354 -50.43 -10.16 -40.29
CA TRP A 354 -51.40 -11.24 -40.08
C TRP A 354 -52.73 -10.76 -39.51
N ILE A 355 -52.78 -9.58 -38.88
CA ILE A 355 -53.99 -9.06 -38.24
C ILE A 355 -55.14 -8.92 -39.24
N GLY A 356 -54.85 -8.47 -40.47
CA GLY A 356 -55.84 -8.34 -41.54
C GLY A 356 -56.44 -9.67 -41.99
N VAL A 357 -55.68 -10.77 -41.86
CA VAL A 357 -56.05 -12.13 -42.28
C VAL A 357 -56.88 -12.82 -41.21
N VAL A 358 -56.51 -12.67 -39.93
CA VAL A 358 -57.14 -13.41 -38.82
C VAL A 358 -58.24 -12.64 -38.10
N LYS A 359 -58.43 -11.33 -38.35
CA LYS A 359 -59.42 -10.47 -37.64
C LYS A 359 -60.85 -10.98 -37.62
N HIS A 360 -61.25 -11.81 -38.60
CA HIS A 360 -62.60 -12.35 -38.70
C HIS A 360 -62.78 -13.67 -37.93
N ASN A 361 -61.70 -14.29 -37.47
CA ASN A 361 -61.73 -15.49 -36.62
C ASN A 361 -61.18 -15.14 -35.23
N ARG A 362 -62.09 -15.01 -34.27
CA ARG A 362 -61.79 -14.55 -32.92
C ARG A 362 -60.72 -15.39 -32.19
N THR A 363 -60.71 -16.70 -32.42
CA THR A 363 -59.74 -17.61 -31.79
C THR A 363 -58.35 -17.46 -32.42
N ALA A 364 -58.28 -17.32 -33.74
CA ALA A 364 -57.01 -17.10 -34.45
C ALA A 364 -56.42 -15.71 -34.16
N PHE A 365 -57.28 -14.69 -34.04
CA PHE A 365 -56.86 -13.35 -33.63
C PHE A 365 -56.30 -13.34 -32.21
N ALA A 366 -56.98 -13.99 -31.25
CA ALA A 366 -56.48 -14.10 -29.89
C ALA A 366 -55.11 -14.80 -29.83
N ALA A 367 -54.94 -15.90 -30.58
CA ALA A 367 -53.66 -16.61 -30.65
C ALA A 367 -52.53 -15.75 -31.26
N LEU A 368 -52.82 -14.95 -32.29
CA LEU A 368 -51.83 -14.03 -32.89
C LEU A 368 -51.41 -12.94 -31.90
N VAL A 369 -52.35 -12.38 -31.14
CA VAL A 369 -52.03 -11.38 -30.10
C VAL A 369 -51.20 -12.00 -28.98
N THR A 370 -51.50 -13.23 -28.55
CA THR A 370 -50.68 -13.95 -27.57
C THR A 370 -49.27 -14.21 -28.10
N LEU A 371 -49.12 -14.69 -29.34
CA LEU A 371 -47.81 -14.87 -29.98
C LEU A 371 -47.01 -13.57 -30.09
N HIS A 372 -47.67 -12.45 -30.36
CA HIS A 372 -47.01 -11.14 -30.41
C HIS A 372 -46.57 -10.69 -29.01
N VAL A 373 -47.39 -10.89 -27.98
CA VAL A 373 -47.01 -10.62 -26.59
C VAL A 373 -45.86 -11.52 -26.15
N ASP A 374 -45.90 -12.81 -26.49
CA ASP A 374 -44.83 -13.76 -26.18
C ASP A 374 -43.53 -13.39 -26.91
N CYS A 375 -43.61 -12.93 -28.17
CA CYS A 375 -42.47 -12.40 -28.94
C CYS A 375 -41.86 -11.19 -28.24
N LEU A 376 -42.68 -10.19 -27.90
CA LEU A 376 -42.21 -8.99 -27.18
C LEU A 376 -41.70 -9.28 -25.77
N ASP A 377 -42.23 -10.33 -25.12
CA ASP A 377 -41.76 -10.78 -23.81
C ASP A 377 -40.44 -11.55 -23.91
N GLU A 378 -40.22 -12.36 -24.97
CA GLU A 378 -38.92 -12.95 -25.26
C GLU A 378 -37.87 -11.87 -25.58
N CYS A 379 -38.23 -10.83 -26.34
CA CYS A 379 -37.34 -9.71 -26.63
C CYS A 379 -37.02 -8.84 -25.39
N ARG A 380 -37.88 -8.87 -24.36
CA ARG A 380 -37.64 -8.20 -23.06
C ARG A 380 -36.95 -9.07 -22.01
N ARG A 381 -37.11 -10.40 -22.04
CA ARG A 381 -36.53 -11.31 -21.03
C ARG A 381 -35.01 -11.41 -21.09
N GLU A 382 -34.37 -11.03 -22.20
CA GLU A 382 -32.90 -10.92 -22.25
C GLU A 382 -32.36 -9.62 -21.60
N GLU A 383 -33.22 -8.67 -21.20
CA GLU A 383 -32.80 -7.44 -20.50
C GLU A 383 -32.72 -7.57 -18.96
N GLU A 384 -33.16 -8.67 -18.34
CA GLU A 384 -33.63 -8.61 -16.94
C GLU A 384 -32.70 -9.11 -15.83
N TYR A 385 -31.45 -9.52 -16.11
CA TYR A 385 -30.49 -9.80 -15.03
C TYR A 385 -29.14 -9.10 -15.30
N PRO A 386 -28.76 -8.10 -14.47
CA PRO A 386 -27.37 -7.69 -14.40
C PRO A 386 -26.51 -8.93 -14.16
N SER A 387 -25.31 -9.00 -14.76
CA SER A 387 -24.35 -10.04 -14.39
C SER A 387 -24.18 -10.05 -12.87
N GLU A 388 -23.91 -11.21 -12.26
CA GLU A 388 -23.72 -11.35 -10.81
C GLU A 388 -22.70 -10.31 -10.28
N GLN A 389 -21.70 -9.98 -11.10
CA GLN A 389 -20.75 -8.88 -10.89
C GLN A 389 -21.40 -7.49 -10.84
N LEU A 390 -22.28 -7.13 -11.78
CA LEU A 390 -22.99 -5.83 -11.80
C LEU A 390 -23.97 -5.69 -10.63
N ALA A 391 -24.64 -6.78 -10.25
CA ALA A 391 -25.53 -6.79 -9.09
C ALA A 391 -24.76 -6.61 -7.78
N GLU A 392 -23.62 -7.30 -7.62
CA GLU A 392 -22.72 -7.17 -6.47
C GLU A 392 -22.10 -5.75 -6.40
N LEU A 393 -21.70 -5.19 -7.55
CA LEU A 393 -21.26 -3.79 -7.67
C LEU A 393 -22.35 -2.81 -7.23
N GLY A 394 -23.60 -2.99 -7.65
CA GLY A 394 -24.73 -2.17 -7.19
C GLY A 394 -24.88 -2.17 -5.66
N LEU A 395 -24.84 -3.36 -5.06
CA LEU A 395 -24.89 -3.53 -3.61
C LEU A 395 -23.70 -2.88 -2.91
N LYS A 396 -22.49 -3.04 -3.45
CA LYS A 396 -21.26 -2.41 -2.94
C LYS A 396 -21.38 -0.89 -2.90
N TYR A 397 -21.94 -0.26 -3.93
CA TYR A 397 -22.19 1.20 -3.94
C TYR A 397 -23.24 1.64 -2.91
N ASP A 398 -24.28 0.83 -2.66
CA ASP A 398 -25.28 1.13 -1.64
C ASP A 398 -24.72 0.98 -0.22
N TYR A 399 -23.89 -0.04 0.02
CA TYR A 399 -23.11 -0.18 1.25
C TYR A 399 -22.11 0.96 1.42
N TRP A 400 -21.50 1.45 0.33
CA TRP A 400 -20.59 2.60 0.35
C TRP A 400 -21.27 3.88 0.74
N ARG A 401 -22.42 4.21 0.12
CA ARG A 401 -23.22 5.36 0.53
C ARG A 401 -23.66 5.27 1.98
N THR A 402 -24.06 4.08 2.42
CA THR A 402 -24.46 3.82 3.82
C THR A 402 -23.27 4.00 4.77
N TYR A 403 -22.10 3.47 4.41
CA TYR A 403 -20.87 3.61 5.17
C TYR A 403 -20.42 5.08 5.27
N LEU A 404 -20.39 5.80 4.14
CA LEU A 404 -20.06 7.23 4.09
C LEU A 404 -20.99 8.06 4.98
N SER A 405 -22.30 7.80 4.90
CA SER A 405 -23.29 8.54 5.68
C SER A 405 -23.15 8.33 7.19
N ASN A 406 -22.58 7.18 7.60
CA ASN A 406 -22.50 6.78 8.99
C ASN A 406 -21.08 6.90 9.59
N LYS A 407 -20.00 6.95 8.79
CA LYS A 407 -18.60 6.84 9.25
C LYS A 407 -18.22 7.80 10.39
N VAL A 408 -18.78 9.00 10.41
CA VAL A 408 -18.49 10.03 11.42
C VAL A 408 -19.26 9.80 12.74
N GLY A 409 -20.37 9.04 12.69
CA GLY A 409 -21.27 8.78 13.83
C GLY A 409 -21.46 7.30 14.21
N THR A 410 -20.76 6.37 13.54
CA THR A 410 -20.89 4.92 13.79
C THR A 410 -20.13 4.58 15.06
N THR A 411 -20.77 3.91 16.02
CA THR A 411 -20.10 3.36 17.21
C THR A 411 -19.39 2.06 16.88
N TYR A 412 -18.40 1.69 17.70
CA TYR A 412 -17.64 0.45 17.54
C TYR A 412 -18.54 -0.79 17.34
N MET A 413 -19.66 -0.86 18.05
CA MET A 413 -20.65 -1.94 17.95
C MET A 413 -21.41 -1.93 16.63
N THR A 414 -21.76 -0.77 16.09
CA THR A 414 -22.47 -0.65 14.82
C THR A 414 -21.55 -0.95 13.63
N ALA A 415 -20.26 -0.61 13.71
CA ALA A 415 -19.27 -0.99 12.71
C ALA A 415 -19.10 -2.52 12.61
N LEU A 416 -19.03 -3.21 13.75
CA LEU A 416 -19.01 -4.67 13.81
C LEU A 416 -20.27 -5.29 13.21
N GLN A 417 -21.45 -4.76 13.53
CA GLN A 417 -22.71 -5.27 12.99
C GLN A 417 -22.82 -5.08 11.47
N LEU A 418 -22.40 -3.91 10.97
CA LEU A 418 -22.32 -3.62 9.54
C LEU A 418 -21.38 -4.60 8.82
N TRP A 419 -20.22 -4.92 9.40
CA TRP A 419 -19.30 -5.92 8.84
C TRP A 419 -19.93 -7.31 8.73
N HIS A 420 -20.54 -7.79 9.80
CA HIS A 420 -21.19 -9.12 9.80
C HIS A 420 -22.34 -9.18 8.79
N GLY A 421 -23.06 -8.06 8.58
CA GLY A 421 -24.09 -7.94 7.55
C GLY A 421 -23.55 -7.80 6.12
N MET A 422 -22.30 -7.34 5.93
CA MET A 422 -21.67 -7.16 4.62
C MET A 422 -21.00 -8.43 4.09
N ILE A 423 -20.30 -9.21 4.93
CA ILE A 423 -19.64 -10.47 4.50
C ILE A 423 -20.62 -11.40 3.80
N THR A 424 -21.88 -11.42 4.23
CA THR A 424 -22.90 -12.30 3.67
C THR A 424 -23.39 -11.89 2.27
N VAL A 425 -22.99 -10.72 1.76
CA VAL A 425 -23.60 -10.07 0.58
C VAL A 425 -22.62 -9.77 -0.56
N LEU A 426 -21.29 -9.87 -0.35
CA LEU A 426 -20.26 -9.59 -1.37
C LEU A 426 -19.26 -10.76 -1.54
N PRO A 427 -19.71 -11.93 -2.05
CA PRO A 427 -18.89 -13.14 -2.13
C PRO A 427 -17.75 -13.06 -3.18
N LEU A 428 -17.93 -12.37 -4.31
CA LEU A 428 -16.88 -12.27 -5.34
C LEU A 428 -15.76 -11.35 -4.90
N GLN A 429 -16.09 -10.24 -4.22
CA GLN A 429 -15.08 -9.35 -3.66
C GLN A 429 -14.27 -10.03 -2.55
N GLN A 430 -14.93 -10.86 -1.74
CA GLN A 430 -14.23 -11.65 -0.71
C GLN A 430 -13.30 -12.71 -1.32
N ALA A 431 -13.77 -13.43 -2.35
CA ALA A 431 -12.92 -14.39 -3.07
C ALA A 431 -11.68 -13.71 -3.65
N ARG A 432 -11.83 -12.50 -4.20
CA ARG A 432 -10.73 -11.69 -4.71
C ARG A 432 -9.73 -11.36 -3.61
N ASP A 433 -10.21 -10.81 -2.50
CA ASP A 433 -9.35 -10.39 -1.39
C ASP A 433 -8.61 -11.58 -0.75
N ASP A 434 -9.28 -12.73 -0.61
CA ASP A 434 -8.68 -13.95 -0.09
C ASP A 434 -7.55 -14.46 -1.00
N ILE A 435 -7.74 -14.43 -2.32
CA ILE A 435 -6.69 -14.78 -3.30
C ILE A 435 -5.54 -13.77 -3.22
N LEU A 436 -5.81 -12.47 -3.17
CA LEU A 436 -4.77 -11.44 -3.06
C LEU A 436 -3.97 -11.57 -1.75
N GLU A 437 -4.61 -11.94 -0.63
CA GLU A 437 -3.94 -12.25 0.63
C GLU A 437 -3.06 -13.51 0.52
N GLU A 438 -3.53 -14.56 -0.18
CA GLU A 438 -2.74 -15.77 -0.46
C GLU A 438 -1.49 -15.43 -1.31
N ILE A 439 -1.66 -14.66 -2.39
CA ILE A 439 -0.57 -14.20 -3.26
C ILE A 439 0.43 -13.37 -2.46
N GLU A 440 -0.04 -12.39 -1.67
CA GLU A 440 0.83 -11.56 -0.84
C GLU A 440 1.65 -12.41 0.13
N ARG A 441 0.99 -13.33 0.84
CA ARG A 441 1.63 -14.16 1.84
C ARG A 441 2.71 -15.05 1.23
N PHE A 442 2.46 -15.58 0.04
CA PHE A 442 3.42 -16.41 -0.68
C PHE A 442 4.60 -15.59 -1.22
N LEU A 443 4.33 -14.50 -1.94
CA LEU A 443 5.35 -13.72 -2.65
C LEU A 443 6.22 -12.86 -1.74
N LYS A 444 5.68 -12.38 -0.62
CA LYS A 444 6.40 -11.47 0.28
C LYS A 444 7.69 -12.11 0.81
N PRO A 445 8.88 -11.57 0.48
CA PRO A 445 10.15 -12.20 0.82
C PRO A 445 10.37 -12.29 2.33
N SER A 446 10.57 -13.50 2.83
CA SER A 446 10.84 -13.74 4.24
C SER A 446 12.33 -13.53 4.57
N LYS A 447 12.67 -13.43 5.88
CA LYS A 447 14.07 -13.49 6.34
C LYS A 447 14.72 -14.85 6.02
N ALA A 448 13.94 -15.91 5.82
CA ALA A 448 14.45 -17.21 5.40
C ALA A 448 14.81 -17.19 3.91
N ASP A 449 13.97 -16.58 3.08
CA ASP A 449 14.16 -16.48 1.62
C ASP A 449 15.47 -15.74 1.31
N LYS A 450 15.71 -14.60 1.97
CA LYS A 450 16.96 -13.82 1.80
C LYS A 450 18.21 -14.61 2.19
N ARG A 451 18.13 -15.40 3.27
CA ARG A 451 19.26 -16.24 3.73
C ARG A 451 19.51 -17.38 2.76
N ARG A 452 18.45 -18.10 2.37
CA ARG A 452 18.53 -19.24 1.44
C ARG A 452 19.07 -18.81 0.08
N ARG A 453 18.64 -17.66 -0.44
CA ARG A 453 19.20 -17.05 -1.66
C ARG A 453 20.71 -16.83 -1.56
N LYS A 454 21.17 -16.21 -0.47
CA LYS A 454 22.61 -15.95 -0.25
C LYS A 454 23.42 -17.25 -0.17
N GLU A 455 22.92 -18.23 0.57
CA GLU A 455 23.55 -19.55 0.70
C GLU A 455 23.62 -20.29 -0.64
N LEU A 456 22.56 -20.26 -1.45
CA LEU A 456 22.54 -20.87 -2.78
C LEU A 456 23.54 -20.20 -3.72
N GLN A 457 23.58 -18.87 -3.75
CA GLN A 457 24.55 -18.12 -4.55
C GLN A 457 25.99 -18.45 -4.16
N GLU A 458 26.29 -18.53 -2.86
CA GLU A 458 27.62 -18.91 -2.37
C GLU A 458 27.99 -20.34 -2.77
N ARG A 459 27.05 -21.29 -2.69
CA ARG A 459 27.27 -22.69 -3.10
C ARG A 459 27.52 -22.81 -4.61
N ILE A 460 26.72 -22.12 -5.42
CA ILE A 460 26.87 -22.08 -6.89
C ILE A 460 28.22 -21.47 -7.26
N ASN A 461 28.54 -20.28 -6.75
CA ASN A 461 29.80 -19.60 -7.02
C ASN A 461 31.01 -20.46 -6.59
N THR A 462 30.90 -21.18 -5.47
CA THR A 462 31.96 -22.08 -5.01
C THR A 462 32.15 -23.25 -5.97
N ALA A 463 31.07 -23.90 -6.38
CA ALA A 463 31.10 -25.02 -7.32
C ALA A 463 31.65 -24.58 -8.69
N GLU A 464 31.17 -23.46 -9.23
CA GLU A 464 31.67 -22.88 -10.48
C GLU A 464 33.17 -22.57 -10.41
N ASN A 465 33.65 -22.01 -9.29
CA ASN A 465 35.07 -21.73 -9.11
C ASN A 465 35.92 -23.01 -9.04
N VAL A 466 35.44 -24.05 -8.36
CA VAL A 466 36.11 -25.36 -8.32
C VAL A 466 36.20 -25.97 -9.74
N CYS A 467 35.12 -25.89 -10.52
CA CYS A 467 35.09 -26.35 -11.91
C CYS A 467 36.03 -25.53 -12.80
N LYS A 468 35.95 -24.20 -12.73
CA LYS A 468 36.71 -23.27 -13.57
C LYS A 468 38.22 -23.26 -13.26
N GLN A 469 38.60 -23.41 -11.99
CA GLN A 469 40.01 -23.38 -11.57
C GLN A 469 40.64 -24.78 -11.41
N GLY A 470 39.82 -25.83 -11.36
CA GLY A 470 40.26 -27.21 -11.24
C GLY A 470 40.02 -27.99 -12.53
N ILE A 471 38.80 -28.52 -12.68
CA ILE A 471 38.46 -29.56 -13.67
C ILE A 471 38.54 -29.05 -15.11
N CYS A 472 38.01 -27.87 -15.39
CA CYS A 472 37.95 -27.28 -16.74
C CYS A 472 39.09 -26.29 -17.02
N LYS A 473 40.06 -26.18 -16.10
CA LYS A 473 41.17 -25.21 -16.18
C LYS A 473 41.96 -25.31 -17.49
N ASP A 474 42.31 -26.52 -17.90
CA ASP A 474 43.13 -26.76 -19.11
C ASP A 474 42.40 -26.33 -20.39
N LEU A 475 41.08 -26.48 -20.45
CA LEU A 475 40.26 -26.02 -21.57
C LEU A 475 40.16 -24.50 -21.58
N ARG A 476 39.96 -23.88 -20.43
CA ARG A 476 39.93 -22.42 -20.26
C ARG A 476 41.23 -21.76 -20.73
N GLU A 477 42.38 -22.26 -20.27
CA GLU A 477 43.69 -21.71 -20.67
C GLU A 477 43.98 -21.89 -22.17
N LYS A 478 43.41 -22.93 -22.80
CA LYS A 478 43.51 -23.14 -24.26
C LYS A 478 42.61 -22.17 -25.05
N VAL A 479 41.41 -21.85 -24.52
CA VAL A 479 40.54 -20.80 -25.09
C VAL A 479 41.22 -19.44 -25.01
N GLU A 480 41.81 -19.09 -23.86
CA GLU A 480 42.47 -17.79 -23.62
C GLU A 480 43.72 -17.57 -24.49
N LYS A 481 44.40 -18.63 -24.95
CA LYS A 481 45.62 -18.57 -25.77
C LYS A 481 45.37 -18.56 -27.29
N GLY A 482 44.12 -18.55 -27.74
CA GLY A 482 43.74 -18.84 -29.14
C GLY A 482 44.32 -17.91 -30.22
N VAL A 483 44.94 -18.50 -31.26
CA VAL A 483 45.53 -17.77 -32.43
C VAL A 483 44.75 -17.97 -33.74
N GLU A 484 43.79 -18.91 -33.82
CA GLU A 484 42.93 -19.16 -35.00
C GLU A 484 41.44 -19.33 -34.63
N TYR A 485 40.56 -18.64 -35.37
CA TYR A 485 39.11 -18.53 -35.08
C TYR A 485 38.38 -19.88 -34.98
N ASN A 486 38.59 -20.80 -35.94
CA ASN A 486 37.90 -22.10 -35.97
C ASN A 486 38.31 -23.03 -34.82
N ILE A 487 39.50 -22.85 -34.25
CA ILE A 487 40.00 -23.64 -33.11
C ILE A 487 39.42 -23.09 -31.81
N VAL A 488 39.28 -21.76 -31.69
CA VAL A 488 38.70 -21.10 -30.51
C VAL A 488 37.23 -21.46 -30.34
N THR A 489 36.42 -21.44 -31.40
CA THR A 489 34.98 -21.79 -31.31
C THR A 489 34.79 -23.22 -30.82
N ARG A 490 35.60 -24.16 -31.30
CA ARG A 490 35.52 -25.57 -30.87
C ARG A 490 35.97 -25.77 -29.42
N LEU A 491 37.00 -25.03 -28.98
CA LEU A 491 37.45 -25.05 -27.59
C LEU A 491 36.45 -24.39 -26.64
N MET A 492 35.72 -23.36 -27.09
CA MET A 492 34.63 -22.75 -26.32
C MET A 492 33.49 -23.74 -26.08
N VAL A 493 33.07 -24.50 -27.11
CA VAL A 493 32.03 -25.53 -26.96
C VAL A 493 32.47 -26.60 -25.96
N LEU A 494 33.69 -27.13 -26.09
CA LEU A 494 34.22 -28.15 -25.16
C LEU A 494 34.37 -27.62 -23.72
N HIS A 495 34.74 -26.36 -23.56
CA HIS A 495 34.79 -25.72 -22.25
C HIS A 495 33.38 -25.56 -21.64
N TYR A 496 32.39 -25.19 -22.46
CA TYR A 496 31.00 -25.06 -22.02
C TYR A 496 30.43 -26.41 -21.57
N GLU A 497 30.61 -27.47 -22.37
CA GLU A 497 30.21 -28.84 -22.03
C GLU A 497 30.89 -29.32 -20.73
N CYS A 498 32.18 -29.03 -20.55
CA CYS A 498 32.90 -29.36 -19.32
C CYS A 498 32.31 -28.65 -18.09
N MET A 499 31.99 -27.35 -18.22
CA MET A 499 31.40 -26.57 -17.14
C MET A 499 30.01 -27.11 -16.78
N GLU A 500 29.17 -27.37 -17.78
CA GLU A 500 27.82 -27.92 -17.63
C GLU A 500 27.83 -29.28 -16.89
N GLU A 501 28.72 -30.20 -17.29
CA GLU A 501 28.83 -31.50 -16.63
C GLU A 501 29.38 -31.38 -15.20
N CYS A 502 30.32 -30.45 -14.97
CA CYS A 502 30.93 -30.23 -13.67
C CYS A 502 29.98 -29.56 -12.67
N THR A 503 29.11 -28.65 -13.12
CA THR A 503 28.12 -27.95 -12.27
C THR A 503 26.75 -28.62 -12.26
N ARG A 504 26.60 -29.79 -12.88
CA ARG A 504 25.30 -30.50 -12.92
C ARG A 504 24.71 -30.79 -11.54
N ASN A 505 25.55 -31.06 -10.55
CA ASN A 505 25.10 -31.31 -9.16
C ASN A 505 24.65 -30.04 -8.42
N THR A 506 24.86 -28.85 -9.01
CA THR A 506 24.32 -27.59 -8.52
C THR A 506 23.03 -27.17 -9.23
N GLN A 507 22.52 -27.98 -10.18
CA GLN A 507 21.32 -27.64 -10.94
C GLN A 507 20.11 -27.41 -10.03
N GLU A 508 19.84 -28.30 -9.06
CA GLU A 508 18.75 -28.10 -8.08
C GLU A 508 18.90 -26.81 -7.26
N SER A 509 20.15 -26.40 -6.97
CA SER A 509 20.43 -25.15 -6.27
C SER A 509 20.23 -23.93 -7.16
N LEU A 510 20.54 -24.06 -8.45
CA LEU A 510 20.29 -23.04 -9.47
C LEU A 510 18.78 -22.88 -9.70
N ASP A 511 18.05 -23.97 -9.87
CA ASP A 511 16.61 -23.98 -10.11
C ASP A 511 15.86 -23.32 -8.93
N LEU A 512 16.23 -23.67 -7.69
CA LEU A 512 15.67 -23.03 -6.49
C LEU A 512 16.06 -21.54 -6.38
N LEU A 513 17.26 -21.17 -6.81
CA LEU A 513 17.68 -19.76 -6.85
C LEU A 513 16.86 -18.97 -7.88
N VAL A 514 16.59 -19.56 -9.05
CA VAL A 514 15.76 -18.98 -10.10
C VAL A 514 14.35 -18.75 -9.58
N GLU A 515 13.72 -19.73 -8.92
CA GLU A 515 12.37 -19.53 -8.35
C GLU A 515 12.35 -18.46 -7.24
N LEU A 516 13.39 -18.37 -6.40
CA LEU A 516 13.50 -17.30 -5.39
C LEU A 516 13.63 -15.91 -6.03
N ASP A 517 14.31 -15.80 -7.17
CA ASP A 517 14.46 -14.57 -7.95
C ASP A 517 13.16 -14.21 -8.69
N MET A 518 12.45 -15.21 -9.21
CA MET A 518 11.11 -15.05 -9.78
C MET A 518 10.14 -14.57 -8.70
N LYS A 519 10.13 -15.19 -7.51
CA LYS A 519 9.32 -14.75 -6.37
C LYS A 519 9.54 -13.28 -6.01
N LEU A 520 10.78 -12.80 -6.03
CA LEU A 520 11.10 -11.37 -5.84
C LEU A 520 10.55 -10.48 -6.96
N SER A 521 10.64 -10.94 -8.20
CA SER A 521 10.15 -10.22 -9.39
C SER A 521 8.63 -10.11 -9.38
N TYR A 522 7.93 -11.23 -9.14
CA TYR A 522 6.48 -11.28 -8.96
C TYR A 522 6.04 -10.43 -7.77
N TRP A 523 6.77 -10.41 -6.65
CA TRP A 523 6.46 -9.52 -5.53
C TRP A 523 6.52 -8.05 -5.93
N SER A 524 7.52 -7.64 -6.69
CA SER A 524 7.65 -6.27 -7.18
C SER A 524 6.48 -5.89 -8.11
N PHE A 525 6.13 -6.78 -9.04
CA PHE A 525 4.99 -6.60 -9.94
C PHE A 525 3.68 -6.54 -9.16
N PHE A 526 3.41 -7.53 -8.32
CA PHE A 526 2.21 -7.62 -7.50
C PHE A 526 2.01 -6.38 -6.63
N LYS A 527 3.08 -5.85 -6.00
CA LYS A 527 3.01 -4.60 -5.22
C LYS A 527 2.53 -3.40 -6.06
N SER A 528 2.87 -3.35 -7.35
CA SER A 528 2.42 -2.26 -8.24
C SER A 528 1.00 -2.43 -8.77
N VAL A 529 0.49 -3.66 -8.89
CA VAL A 529 -0.81 -3.92 -9.54
C VAL A 529 -1.91 -4.40 -8.60
N LYS A 530 -1.60 -4.81 -7.37
CA LYS A 530 -2.55 -5.42 -6.41
C LYS A 530 -3.84 -4.61 -6.22
N GLU A 531 -3.73 -3.30 -6.13
CA GLU A 531 -4.90 -2.42 -5.91
C GLU A 531 -5.85 -2.41 -7.13
N GLY A 532 -5.30 -2.59 -8.33
CA GLY A 532 -5.99 -2.54 -9.62
C GLY A 532 -6.39 -3.89 -10.22
N MET A 533 -6.15 -5.01 -9.52
CA MET A 533 -6.34 -6.36 -10.07
C MET A 533 -7.79 -6.84 -9.91
N THR A 534 -8.42 -7.34 -10.95
CA THR A 534 -9.73 -8.02 -10.91
C THR A 534 -9.64 -9.41 -10.27
N LEU A 535 -10.79 -10.04 -9.95
CA LEU A 535 -10.82 -11.43 -9.47
C LEU A 535 -10.21 -12.39 -10.50
N GLU A 536 -10.57 -12.25 -11.78
CA GLU A 536 -10.08 -13.11 -12.86
C GLU A 536 -8.56 -12.97 -13.07
N GLU A 537 -8.03 -11.74 -12.99
CA GLU A 537 -6.59 -11.50 -13.04
C GLU A 537 -5.87 -12.05 -11.80
N ALA A 538 -6.47 -11.97 -10.62
CA ALA A 538 -5.91 -12.54 -9.40
C ALA A 538 -5.88 -14.08 -9.45
N GLU A 539 -6.94 -14.71 -9.97
CA GLU A 539 -6.98 -16.16 -10.22
C GLU A 539 -5.93 -16.59 -11.25
N THR A 540 -5.81 -15.83 -12.34
CA THR A 540 -4.81 -16.07 -13.38
C THR A 540 -3.40 -15.96 -12.83
N LEU A 541 -3.09 -14.87 -12.11
CA LEU A 541 -1.79 -14.66 -11.49
C LEU A 541 -1.47 -15.76 -10.46
N MET A 542 -2.44 -16.15 -9.64
CA MET A 542 -2.27 -17.26 -8.71
C MET A 542 -1.96 -18.56 -9.45
N SER A 543 -2.63 -18.82 -10.58
CA SER A 543 -2.36 -20.01 -11.40
C SER A 543 -0.97 -19.97 -12.05
N GLU A 544 -0.50 -18.80 -12.48
CA GLU A 544 0.85 -18.60 -13.03
C GLU A 544 1.91 -18.84 -11.96
N ILE A 545 1.75 -18.24 -10.78
CA ILE A 545 2.61 -18.48 -9.62
C ILE A 545 2.65 -19.98 -9.31
N LYS A 546 1.49 -20.64 -9.33
CA LYS A 546 1.40 -22.08 -9.08
C LYS A 546 2.07 -22.92 -10.17
N GLY A 547 2.07 -22.45 -11.41
CA GLY A 547 2.73 -23.11 -12.53
C GLY A 547 4.25 -22.96 -12.53
N GLU A 548 4.76 -21.77 -12.18
CA GLU A 548 6.17 -21.40 -12.33
C GLU A 548 7.02 -21.60 -11.07
N MET A 549 6.42 -21.65 -9.88
CA MET A 549 7.16 -21.75 -8.60
C MET A 549 6.88 -23.07 -7.88
N GLN A 550 7.06 -24.19 -8.58
CA GLN A 550 6.73 -25.52 -8.07
C GLN A 550 7.64 -25.93 -6.91
N ILE A 551 8.96 -25.66 -7.00
CA ILE A 551 9.93 -26.06 -5.99
C ILE A 551 9.69 -25.29 -4.67
N LEU A 552 9.26 -24.03 -4.74
CA LEU A 552 8.94 -23.23 -3.56
C LEU A 552 7.59 -23.59 -2.91
N MET A 553 6.73 -24.31 -3.61
CA MET A 553 5.41 -24.73 -3.12
C MET A 553 5.38 -26.14 -2.52
N GLU A 554 6.36 -26.98 -2.85
CA GLU A 554 6.64 -28.26 -2.18
C GLU A 554 7.25 -28.05 -0.78
#